data_AF-A0A970PMJ4-F1
#
_entry.id   AF-A0A970PMJ4-F1
#
_cell.length_a   1.000
_cell.length_b   1.000
_cell.length_c   1.000
_cell.angle_alpha   90.00
_cell.angle_beta   90.00
_cell.angle_gamma   90.00
#
_symmetry.space_group_name_H-M   'P 1'
#
loop_
_entity.id
_entity.type
_entity.pdbx_description
1 polymer ?
#
loop_
_entity_poly.entity_id
_entity_poly.type
_entity_poly.pdbx_seq_one_letter_code
_entity_poly.pdbx_strand_id
1 'polypeptide(L)' 'EDDLLIITADHGCDPTFKGTDHTREHAPLLAWRPGLSGHTHLGDLDTFADIAATISDFFGLKERFGAHSFLRELEELA' A
#
# COMPACT_ATOMS: atom_id res chain seq x y z
N GLU A 1 -12.31 -10.95 -11.06
CA GLU A 1 -11.77 -12.04 -10.19
C GLU A 1 -10.29 -11.81 -9.95
N ASP A 2 -9.53 -11.38 -10.95
CA ASP A 2 -8.12 -11.01 -10.83
C ASP A 2 -7.88 -9.54 -10.45
N ASP A 3 -8.78 -8.92 -9.68
CA ASP A 3 -8.66 -7.50 -9.32
C ASP A 3 -7.87 -7.31 -8.03
N LEU A 4 -7.07 -6.24 -7.95
CA LEU A 4 -6.39 -5.79 -6.74
C LEU A 4 -6.86 -4.36 -6.41
N LEU A 5 -7.45 -4.19 -5.23
CA LEU A 5 -7.84 -2.90 -4.68
C LEU A 5 -6.81 -2.46 -3.63
N ILE A 6 -6.23 -1.27 -3.82
CA ILE A 6 -5.36 -0.62 -2.84
C ILE A 6 -5.97 0.74 -2.48
N ILE A 7 -6.16 1.00 -1.19
CA ILE A 7 -6.61 2.29 -0.65
C ILE A 7 -5.49 2.85 0.22
N THR A 8 -5.08 4.08 -0.05
CA THR A 8 -4.03 4.78 0.71
C THR A 8 -4.23 6.30 0.67
N ALA A 9 -3.30 7.04 1.28
CA ALA A 9 -3.17 8.49 1.17
C ALA A 9 -1.71 8.84 0.84
N ASP A 10 -1.43 10.09 0.48
CA ASP A 10 -0.09 10.59 0.17
C ASP A 10 0.47 11.54 1.23
N HIS A 11 -0.39 12.13 2.07
CA HIS A 11 0.01 12.93 3.21
C HIS A 11 -1.13 13.07 4.24
N GLY A 12 -0.81 13.70 5.37
CA GLY A 12 -1.81 14.19 6.33
C GLY A 12 -2.31 15.58 5.95
N CYS A 13 -3.49 15.93 6.44
CA CYS A 13 -4.02 17.29 6.37
C CYS A 13 -4.96 17.50 7.57
N ASP A 14 -4.38 17.46 8.77
CA ASP A 14 -5.11 17.50 10.03
C ASP A 14 -5.92 18.82 10.17
N PRO A 15 -7.27 18.75 10.19
CA PRO A 15 -8.13 19.94 10.28
C PRO A 15 -8.11 20.61 11.66
N THR A 16 -7.45 19.98 12.64
CA THR A 16 -7.24 20.52 13.99
C THR A 16 -5.84 21.12 14.15
N PHE A 17 -4.95 20.94 13.16
CA PHE A 17 -3.61 21.50 13.18
C PHE A 17 -3.65 23.01 12.90
N LYS A 18 -2.72 23.74 13.53
CA LYS A 18 -2.59 25.19 13.31
C LYS A 18 -1.95 25.48 11.94
N GLY A 19 -2.51 26.43 11.20
CA GLY A 19 -2.05 26.78 9.86
C GLY A 19 -2.95 26.21 8.78
N THR A 20 -2.44 26.13 7.55
CA THR A 20 -3.22 25.70 6.36
C THR A 20 -2.41 24.80 5.42
N ASP A 21 -1.24 24.34 5.86
CA ASP A 21 -0.37 23.45 5.09
C ASP A 21 -0.56 21.99 5.53
N HIS A 22 -0.07 21.05 4.73
CA HIS A 22 -0.15 19.62 5.03
C HIS A 22 0.62 19.23 6.29
N THR A 23 0.22 18.10 6.89
CA THR A 23 0.89 17.49 8.04
C THR A 23 1.68 16.25 7.62
N ARG A 24 2.83 16.03 8.27
CA ARG A 24 3.65 14.83 8.04
C ARG A 24 3.12 13.68 8.88
N GLU A 25 2.29 12.85 8.28
CA GLU A 25 1.65 11.69 8.91
C GLU A 25 1.99 10.40 8.17
N HIS A 26 1.87 9.27 8.86
CA HIS A 26 1.82 7.96 8.19
C HIS A 26 0.51 7.85 7.42
N ALA A 27 0.59 7.41 6.16
CA ALA A 27 -0.60 7.11 5.36
C ALA A 27 -1.12 5.71 5.71
N PRO A 28 -2.45 5.50 5.78
CA PRO A 28 -3.00 4.15 5.89
C PRO A 28 -2.76 3.36 4.60
N LEU A 29 -2.72 2.04 4.72
CA LEU A 29 -2.75 1.14 3.57
C LEU A 29 -3.74 0.01 3.84
N LEU A 30 -4.70 -0.16 2.92
CA LEU A 30 -5.54 -1.35 2.84
C LEU A 30 -5.39 -1.95 1.45
N ALA A 31 -5.08 -3.24 1.39
CA ALA A 31 -5.00 -3.99 0.15
C ALA A 31 -5.94 -5.20 0.20
N TRP A 32 -6.69 -5.42 -0.88
CA TRP A 32 -7.69 -6.47 -0.97
C TRP A 32 -7.79 -7.03 -2.39
N ARG A 33 -8.10 -8.32 -2.51
CA ARG A 33 -8.43 -8.96 -3.78
C ARG A 33 -9.55 -10.00 -3.59
N PRO A 34 -10.32 -10.35 -4.64
CA PRO A 34 -11.24 -11.48 -4.58
C PRO A 34 -10.50 -12.78 -4.21
N GLY A 35 -11.13 -13.62 -3.39
CA GLY A 35 -10.61 -14.94 -3.00
C GLY A 35 -9.86 -14.99 -1.68
N LEU A 36 -9.50 -13.85 -1.07
CA LEU A 36 -8.83 -13.85 0.24
C LEU A 36 -9.66 -14.56 1.31
N SER A 37 -9.05 -15.50 2.01
CA SER A 37 -9.66 -16.30 3.08
C SER A 37 -9.44 -15.74 4.49
N GLY A 38 -8.58 -14.71 4.61
CA GLY A 38 -8.21 -14.09 5.87
C GLY A 38 -7.64 -12.69 5.74
N HIS A 39 -7.01 -12.21 6.80
CA HIS A 39 -6.32 -10.92 6.86
C HIS A 39 -5.00 -11.07 7.64
N THR A 40 -4.03 -10.24 7.31
CA THR A 40 -2.78 -10.12 8.05
C THR A 40 -2.41 -8.66 8.26
N HIS A 41 -1.56 -8.40 9.23
CA HIS A 41 -0.95 -7.09 9.43
C HIS A 41 0.38 -7.03 8.67
N LEU A 42 0.47 -6.18 7.66
CA LEU A 42 1.69 -6.03 6.84
C LEU A 42 2.86 -5.40 7.61
N GLY A 43 2.58 -4.73 8.75
CA GLY A 43 3.57 -3.89 9.41
C GLY A 43 3.63 -2.49 8.80
N ASP A 44 4.63 -1.73 9.22
CA ASP A 44 4.94 -0.45 8.60
C ASP A 44 5.69 -0.70 7.29
N LEU A 45 5.29 -0.01 6.23
CA LEU A 45 6.04 0.05 4.98
C LEU A 45 7.16 1.07 5.09
N ASP A 46 8.29 0.80 4.43
CA ASP A 46 9.45 1.68 4.45
C ASP A 46 9.24 2.93 3.58
N THR A 47 8.45 2.79 2.50
CA THR A 47 8.21 3.87 1.54
C THR A 47 6.90 3.70 0.78
N PHE A 48 6.31 4.80 0.30
CA PHE A 48 5.17 4.74 -0.62
C PHE A 48 5.50 4.00 -1.92
N ALA A 49 6.78 3.93 -2.28
CA ALA A 49 7.23 3.19 -3.44
C ALA A 49 6.99 1.67 -3.32
N ASP A 50 6.74 1.13 -2.12
CA ASP A 50 6.38 -0.28 -1.92
C ASP A 50 5.04 -0.62 -2.63
N ILE A 51 4.13 0.36 -2.73
CA ILE A 51 2.90 0.24 -3.53
C ILE A 51 3.25 0.09 -5.01
N ALA A 52 4.17 0.90 -5.53
CA ALA A 52 4.59 0.83 -6.93
C ALA A 52 5.36 -0.46 -7.26
N ALA A 53 6.18 -0.95 -6.31
CA ALA A 53 6.83 -2.25 -6.40
C ALA A 53 5.79 -3.38 -6.46
N THR A 54 4.79 -3.35 -5.58
CA THR A 54 3.68 -4.33 -5.57
C THR A 54 2.88 -4.31 -6.87
N ILE A 55 2.55 -3.13 -7.40
CA ILE A 55 1.85 -3.01 -8.70
C ILE A 55 2.72 -3.56 -9.84
N SER A 56 4.03 -3.31 -9.81
CA SER A 56 4.94 -3.84 -10.83
C SER A 56 4.98 -5.37 -10.80
N ASP A 57 5.11 -5.93 -9.61
CA ASP A 57 5.09 -7.37 -9.37
C ASP A 57 3.79 -8.01 -9.85
N PHE A 58 2.65 -7.39 -9.51
CA PHE A 58 1.31 -7.85 -9.89
C PHE A 58 1.11 -7.97 -11.41
N PHE A 59 1.71 -7.06 -12.19
CA PHE A 59 1.68 -7.10 -13.66
C PHE A 59 2.86 -7.84 -14.29
N GLY A 60 3.76 -8.43 -13.51
CA GLY A 60 4.98 -9.09 -14.02
C GLY A 60 5.97 -8.11 -14.67
N LEU A 61 5.94 -6.85 -14.26
CA LEU A 61 6.83 -5.79 -14.74
C LEU A 61 8.11 -5.75 -13.89
N LYS A 62 9.20 -5.27 -14.50
CA LYS A 62 10.47 -5.06 -13.77
C LYS A 62 10.34 -3.90 -12.78
N GLU A 63 10.65 -4.18 -11.51
CA GLU A 63 10.80 -3.20 -10.42
C GLU A 63 11.90 -2.17 -10.72
N ARG A 64 11.69 -0.89 -10.36
CA ARG A 64 12.61 0.23 -10.67
C ARG A 64 12.78 1.28 -9.56
N PHE A 65 12.16 1.07 -8.41
CA PHE A 65 12.06 2.03 -7.33
C PHE A 65 13.02 1.73 -6.17
N GLY A 66 13.62 0.53 -6.13
CA GLY A 66 14.42 0.07 -5.00
C GLY A 66 13.57 -0.16 -3.76
N ALA A 67 12.32 -0.59 -3.96
CA ALA A 67 11.29 -0.75 -2.94
C ALA A 67 10.84 -2.21 -2.80
N HIS A 68 10.04 -2.52 -1.78
CA HIS A 68 9.63 -3.86 -1.42
C HIS A 68 8.17 -4.13 -1.80
N SER A 69 7.93 -5.15 -2.63
CA SER A 69 6.59 -5.64 -2.96
C SER A 69 6.00 -6.38 -1.75
N PHE A 70 4.73 -6.11 -1.42
CA PHE A 70 3.95 -6.88 -0.45
C PHE A 70 2.95 -7.86 -1.13
N LEU A 71 3.13 -8.12 -2.44
CA LEU A 71 2.21 -8.97 -3.19
C LEU A 71 2.17 -10.40 -2.64
N ARG A 72 3.31 -10.92 -2.21
CA ARG A 72 3.44 -12.28 -1.68
C ARG A 72 2.58 -12.48 -0.43
N GLU A 73 2.56 -11.50 0.46
CA GLU A 73 1.76 -11.50 1.69
C GLU A 73 0.26 -11.56 1.37
N LEU A 74 -0.17 -10.92 0.28
CA LEU A 74 -1.56 -11.02 -0.20
C LEU A 74 -1.85 -12.39 -0.82
N GLU A 75 -0.91 -12.98 -1.53
CA GLU A 75 -1.07 -14.29 -2.16
C GLU A 75 -1.09 -15.43 -1.14
N GLU A 76 -0.35 -15.32 -0.04
CA GLU A 76 -0.36 -16.28 1.07
C GLU A 76 -1.70 -16.30 1.84
N LEU A 77 -2.57 -15.31 1.61
CA LEU A 77 -3.92 -15.21 2.20
C LEU A 77 -5.05 -15.70 1.27
N ALA A 78 -4.75 -15.96 0.01
CA ALA A 78 -5.72 -16.42 -0.99
C ALA A 78 -6.08 -17.91 -0.85
#